data_AF-A0A9D1I5H4-F1
#
_entry.id   AF-A0A9D1I5H4-F1
#
_cell.length_a   1.000
_cell.length_b   1.000
_cell.length_c   1.000
_cell.angle_alpha   90.00
_cell.angle_beta   90.00
_cell.angle_gamma   90.00
#
_symmetry.space_group_name_H-M   'P 1'
#
loop_
_entity.id
_entity.type
_entity.pdbx_description
1 polymer ?
#
loop_
_entity_poly.entity_id
_entity_poly.type
_entity_poly.pdbx_seq_one_letter_code
_entity_poly.pdbx_strand_id
1 'polypeptide(L)'
;MKKLTVIVMLIGAVSSFSTGSGEIFREIGQEQQLQTYYDVPLEKELQDHIREVCTENGIDMTMVLAVIEKESGYNADAVGDGEKSFGLMQIQPRWHKGRMDRLGVTDLLDPYQNIIVGADILKELSSKEKGDDWTIMAYNGGEQMADEHAENGTTTSYADGVNAIRERIRNSAYKD
;
A
#
# COMPACT_ATOMS: atom_id res chain seq x y z
N MET A 1 26.75 17.49 18.76
CA MET A 1 25.54 16.90 18.18
C MET A 1 24.86 17.96 17.34
N LYS A 2 25.11 17.98 16.02
CA LYS A 2 24.56 18.99 15.11
C LYS A 2 23.19 18.52 14.63
N LYS A 3 22.18 19.36 14.81
CA LYS A 3 20.83 19.20 14.24
C LYS A 3 20.95 19.11 12.72
N LEU A 4 20.39 18.07 12.13
CA LEU A 4 20.32 17.89 10.68
C LEU A 4 19.10 18.67 10.18
N THR A 5 19.32 19.88 9.66
CA THR A 5 18.31 20.62 8.90
C THR A 5 18.48 20.22 7.44
N VAL A 6 17.59 19.38 6.93
CA VAL A 6 17.52 19.10 5.48
C VAL A 6 16.73 20.24 4.84
N ILE A 7 17.45 21.21 4.26
CA ILE A 7 16.87 22.20 3.36
C ILE A 7 16.76 21.52 1.99
N VAL A 8 15.56 21.15 1.58
CA VAL A 8 15.29 20.82 0.18
C VAL A 8 15.22 22.15 -0.58
N MET A 9 16.35 22.59 -1.13
CA MET A 9 16.38 23.68 -2.10
C MET A 9 15.83 23.17 -3.43
N LEU A 10 14.54 23.41 -3.67
CA LEU A 10 13.96 23.38 -5.01
C LEU A 10 14.48 24.58 -5.80
N ILE A 11 15.51 24.36 -6.63
CA ILE A 11 15.86 25.28 -7.72
C ILE A 11 16.12 24.42 -8.96
N GLY A 12 15.09 24.26 -9.79
CA GLY A 12 15.29 23.85 -11.17
C GLY A 12 16.01 24.97 -11.90
N ALA A 13 17.32 24.84 -12.10
CA ALA A 13 18.07 25.72 -12.96
C ALA A 13 17.79 25.33 -14.42
N VAL A 14 16.94 26.10 -15.11
CA VAL A 14 16.84 26.04 -16.58
C VAL A 14 17.71 27.15 -17.15
N SER A 15 19.01 26.89 -17.34
CA SER A 15 19.87 27.76 -18.13
C SER A 15 19.80 27.33 -19.59
N SER A 16 18.99 28.04 -20.38
CA SER A 16 19.13 28.01 -21.83
C SER A 16 20.35 28.84 -22.23
N PHE A 17 21.40 28.21 -22.74
CA PHE A 17 22.49 28.91 -23.41
C PHE A 17 22.47 28.55 -24.90
N SER A 18 22.21 29.54 -25.74
CA SER A 18 22.31 29.43 -27.19
C SER A 18 23.73 29.82 -27.59
N THR A 19 24.51 28.87 -28.08
CA THR A 19 25.66 29.19 -28.94
C THR A 19 25.62 28.24 -30.13
N GLY A 20 25.82 28.82 -31.30
CA GLY A 20 25.51 28.20 -32.58
C GLY A 20 26.35 26.97 -32.91
N SER A 21 25.77 26.18 -33.83
CA SER A 21 26.37 25.09 -34.62
C SER A 21 26.97 23.92 -33.85
N GLY A 22 26.26 22.78 -33.92
CA GLY A 22 26.83 21.45 -33.65
C GLY A 22 25.99 20.63 -32.68
N GLU A 23 25.28 19.65 -33.21
CA GLU A 23 24.69 18.46 -32.58
C GLU A 23 24.34 18.51 -31.08
N ILE A 24 23.03 18.55 -30.80
CA ILE A 24 22.49 18.28 -29.47
C ILE A 24 22.42 16.77 -29.28
N PHE A 25 23.48 16.17 -28.71
CA PHE A 25 23.32 14.89 -28.02
C PHE A 25 22.60 15.16 -26.70
N ARG A 26 21.30 14.84 -26.67
CA ARG A 26 20.50 14.90 -25.45
C ARG A 26 20.71 13.58 -24.71
N GLU A 27 21.76 13.51 -23.90
CA GLU A 27 21.88 12.48 -22.89
C GLU A 27 20.92 12.84 -21.75
N ILE A 28 19.68 12.39 -21.88
CA ILE A 28 18.70 12.42 -20.79
C ILE A 28 19.15 11.39 -19.76
N GLY A 29 20.05 11.79 -18.87
CA GLY A 29 20.27 11.10 -17.62
C GLY A 29 18.95 11.09 -16.86
N GLN A 30 18.30 9.93 -16.78
CA GLN A 30 17.24 9.73 -15.81
C GLN A 30 17.90 9.80 -14.44
N GLU A 31 17.68 10.88 -13.71
CA GLU A 31 17.89 10.87 -12.27
C GLU A 31 16.97 9.79 -11.71
N GLN A 32 17.54 8.62 -11.40
CA GLN A 32 16.84 7.57 -10.67
C GLN A 32 16.42 8.17 -9.34
N GLN A 33 15.14 8.52 -9.18
CA GLN A 33 14.59 8.79 -7.87
C GLN A 33 14.78 7.51 -7.04
N LEU A 34 15.58 7.58 -5.98
CA LEU A 34 15.75 6.48 -5.05
C LEU A 34 14.37 6.05 -4.52
N GLN A 35 13.92 4.90 -4.98
CA GLN A 35 12.64 4.31 -4.61
C GLN A 35 12.76 3.60 -3.26
N THR A 36 11.79 3.79 -2.38
CA THR A 36 11.78 3.15 -1.07
C THR A 36 11.17 1.77 -1.15
N TYR A 37 11.92 0.77 -0.71
CA TYR A 37 11.48 -0.62 -0.56
C TYR A 37 11.43 -1.01 0.91
N TYR A 38 10.73 -2.10 1.19
CA TYR A 38 10.60 -2.67 2.52
C TYR A 38 11.21 -4.06 2.55
N ASP A 39 11.85 -4.40 3.67
CA ASP A 39 12.36 -5.75 3.93
C ASP A 39 11.20 -6.68 4.32
N VAL A 40 10.47 -7.10 3.29
CA VAL A 40 9.33 -8.01 3.35
C VAL A 40 9.52 -9.09 2.26
N PRO A 41 8.96 -10.29 2.40
CA PRO A 41 9.13 -11.38 1.44
C PRO A 41 8.27 -11.18 0.18
N LEU A 42 8.36 -10.01 -0.44
CA LEU A 42 7.75 -9.67 -1.73
C LEU A 42 8.84 -9.14 -2.67
N GLU A 43 8.81 -9.60 -3.92
CA GLU A 43 9.66 -9.09 -4.98
C GLU A 43 9.46 -7.59 -5.20
N LYS A 44 10.50 -6.90 -5.67
CA LYS A 44 10.49 -5.44 -5.85
C LYS A 44 9.41 -5.00 -6.82
N GLU A 45 9.19 -5.76 -7.89
CA GLU A 45 8.17 -5.47 -8.90
C GLU A 45 6.75 -5.51 -8.32
N LEU A 46 6.50 -6.40 -7.35
CA LEU A 46 5.21 -6.44 -6.66
C LEU A 46 5.09 -5.31 -5.63
N GLN A 47 6.19 -4.95 -4.95
CA GLN A 47 6.22 -3.74 -4.12
C GLN A 47 5.98 -2.47 -4.95
N ASP A 48 6.44 -2.44 -6.19
CA ASP A 48 6.19 -1.35 -7.14
C ASP A 48 4.72 -1.23 -7.50
N HIS A 49 4.11 -2.33 -7.88
CA HIS A 49 2.66 -2.40 -8.11
C HIS A 49 1.86 -1.98 -6.88
N ILE A 50 2.20 -2.47 -5.69
CA ILE A 50 1.54 -2.08 -4.44
C ILE A 50 1.66 -0.57 -4.23
N ARG A 51 2.85 0.01 -4.45
CA ARG A 51 3.07 1.46 -4.28
C ARG A 51 2.24 2.29 -5.24
N GLU A 52 2.17 1.88 -6.51
CA GLU A 52 1.36 2.54 -7.54
C GLU A 52 -0.12 2.52 -7.16
N VAL A 53 -0.65 1.33 -6.87
CA VAL A 53 -2.04 1.14 -6.45
C VAL A 53 -2.34 1.94 -5.17
N CYS A 54 -1.46 1.92 -4.18
CA CYS A 54 -1.61 2.70 -2.95
C CYS A 54 -1.64 4.20 -3.23
N THR A 55 -0.75 4.69 -4.10
CA THR A 55 -0.68 6.11 -4.50
C THR A 55 -1.96 6.56 -5.20
N GLU A 56 -2.48 5.77 -6.14
CA GLU A 56 -3.74 6.05 -6.84
C GLU A 56 -4.97 6.06 -5.91
N ASN A 57 -4.91 5.25 -4.86
CA ASN A 57 -6.01 5.10 -3.90
C ASN A 57 -5.88 6.01 -2.66
N GLY A 58 -4.75 6.72 -2.50
CA GLY A 58 -4.48 7.57 -1.34
C GLY A 58 -4.29 6.78 -0.05
N ILE A 59 -3.74 5.56 -0.14
CA ILE A 59 -3.55 4.64 0.98
C ILE A 59 -2.07 4.55 1.34
N ASP A 60 -1.75 4.48 2.64
CA ASP A 60 -0.38 4.23 3.09
C ASP A 60 0.03 2.79 2.75
N MET A 61 1.04 2.65 1.89
CA MET A 61 1.62 1.36 1.50
C MET A 61 2.02 0.50 2.70
N THR A 62 2.50 1.10 3.79
CA THR A 62 2.88 0.33 4.99
C THR A 62 1.69 -0.31 5.69
N MET A 63 0.49 0.29 5.58
CA MET A 63 -0.75 -0.33 6.07
C MET A 63 -1.13 -1.54 5.21
N VAL A 64 -1.01 -1.43 3.87
CA VAL A 64 -1.28 -2.55 2.96
C VAL A 64 -0.33 -3.72 3.20
N LEU A 65 0.99 -3.45 3.28
CA LEU A 65 1.97 -4.49 3.59
C LEU A 65 1.70 -5.17 4.95
N ALA A 66 1.30 -4.39 5.95
CA ALA A 66 0.98 -4.94 7.27
C ALA A 66 -0.29 -5.80 7.27
N VAL A 67 -1.31 -5.40 6.51
CA VAL A 67 -2.52 -6.21 6.29
C VAL A 67 -2.16 -7.52 5.56
N ILE A 68 -1.35 -7.47 4.50
CA ILE A 68 -0.91 -8.67 3.77
C ILE A 68 -0.22 -9.67 4.72
N GLU A 69 0.71 -9.19 5.54
CA GLU A 69 1.39 -10.06 6.50
C GLU A 69 0.40 -10.68 7.49
N LYS A 70 -0.54 -9.89 7.99
CA LYS A 70 -1.53 -10.34 8.97
C LYS A 70 -2.50 -11.37 8.38
N GLU A 71 -2.88 -11.19 7.12
CA GLU A 71 -3.88 -12.01 6.42
C GLU A 71 -3.29 -13.32 5.87
N SER A 72 -2.15 -13.26 5.19
CA SER A 72 -1.59 -14.41 4.47
C SER A 72 -0.15 -14.74 4.82
N GLY A 73 0.53 -13.91 5.61
CA GLY A 73 1.98 -14.01 5.78
C GLY A 73 2.73 -13.88 4.45
N TYR A 74 2.20 -13.05 3.54
CA TYR A 74 2.70 -12.84 2.17
C TYR A 74 2.57 -14.04 1.23
N ASN A 75 1.72 -15.03 1.55
CA ASN A 75 1.44 -16.14 0.66
C ASN A 75 0.35 -15.76 -0.36
N ALA A 76 0.73 -15.57 -1.63
CA ALA A 76 -0.20 -15.26 -2.71
C ALA A 76 -1.18 -16.40 -3.04
N ASP A 77 -0.83 -17.65 -2.70
CA ASP A 77 -1.67 -18.82 -2.91
C ASP A 77 -2.59 -19.12 -1.70
N ALA A 78 -2.64 -18.22 -0.70
CA ALA A 78 -3.38 -18.47 0.53
C ALA A 78 -4.89 -18.60 0.29
N VAL A 79 -5.47 -19.65 0.85
CA VAL A 79 -6.92 -19.90 0.86
C VAL A 79 -7.39 -20.06 2.31
N GLY A 80 -8.23 -19.14 2.77
CA GLY A 80 -8.68 -19.06 4.17
C GLY A 80 -10.20 -19.14 4.33
N ASP A 81 -10.66 -18.97 5.58
CA ASP A 81 -12.07 -18.96 6.00
C ASP A 81 -12.92 -20.15 5.50
N GLY A 82 -12.28 -21.33 5.42
CA GLY A 82 -12.90 -22.54 4.88
C GLY A 82 -13.20 -22.40 3.39
N GLU A 83 -12.17 -22.06 2.61
CA GLU A 83 -12.21 -21.91 1.14
C GLU A 83 -13.02 -20.72 0.62
N LYS A 84 -13.06 -19.64 1.40
CA LYS A 84 -13.86 -18.45 1.07
C LYS A 84 -13.04 -17.18 0.84
N SER A 85 -11.82 -17.13 1.38
CA SER A 85 -10.91 -15.99 1.32
C SER A 85 -9.68 -16.36 0.50
N PHE A 86 -9.21 -15.45 -0.36
CA PHE A 86 -8.16 -15.76 -1.33
C PHE A 86 -7.05 -14.72 -1.37
N GLY A 87 -5.83 -15.21 -1.57
CA GLY A 87 -4.63 -14.46 -1.88
C GLY A 87 -4.07 -13.62 -0.74
N LEU A 88 -3.20 -12.68 -1.11
CA LEU A 88 -2.39 -11.88 -0.20
C LEU A 88 -3.21 -11.17 0.89
N MET A 89 -4.34 -10.60 0.52
CA MET A 89 -5.20 -9.79 1.40
C MET A 89 -6.50 -10.51 1.79
N GLN A 90 -6.56 -11.84 1.59
CA GLN A 90 -7.67 -12.71 2.01
C GLN A 90 -9.07 -12.19 1.64
N ILE A 91 -9.24 -11.86 0.36
CA ILE A 91 -10.48 -11.28 -0.17
C ILE A 91 -11.58 -12.34 -0.29
N GLN A 92 -12.79 -12.04 0.19
CA GLN A 92 -13.97 -12.91 0.06
C GLN A 92 -14.86 -12.51 -1.15
N PRO A 93 -14.95 -13.33 -2.22
CA PRO A 93 -15.77 -13.02 -3.39
C PRO A 93 -17.25 -12.81 -3.09
N ARG A 94 -17.82 -13.48 -2.07
CA ARG A 94 -19.24 -13.35 -1.72
C ARG A 94 -19.67 -11.90 -1.45
N TRP A 95 -18.74 -11.07 -0.96
CA TRP A 95 -18.98 -9.66 -0.65
C TRP A 95 -18.44 -8.72 -1.72
N HIS A 96 -17.44 -9.17 -2.48
CA HIS A 96 -16.69 -8.30 -3.38
C HIS A 96 -16.83 -8.67 -4.86
N LYS A 97 -17.72 -9.59 -5.24
CA LYS A 97 -17.92 -9.95 -6.65
C LYS A 97 -18.20 -8.73 -7.55
N GLY A 98 -19.13 -7.86 -7.16
CA GLY A 98 -19.41 -6.64 -7.93
C GLY A 98 -18.24 -5.64 -7.96
N ARG A 99 -17.39 -5.64 -6.92
CA ARG A 99 -16.13 -4.87 -6.90
C ARG A 99 -15.14 -5.46 -7.89
N MET A 100 -14.95 -6.78 -7.88
CA MET A 100 -14.08 -7.50 -8.81
C MET A 100 -14.51 -7.24 -10.27
N ASP A 101 -15.80 -7.37 -10.57
CA ASP A 101 -16.34 -7.12 -11.91
C ASP A 101 -16.06 -5.67 -12.37
N ARG A 102 -16.25 -4.68 -11.49
CA ARG A 102 -15.97 -3.26 -11.77
C ARG A 102 -14.49 -2.97 -12.01
N LEU A 103 -13.62 -3.65 -11.27
CA LEU A 103 -12.16 -3.48 -11.34
C LEU A 103 -11.50 -4.36 -12.43
N GLY A 104 -12.28 -5.22 -13.10
CA GLY A 104 -11.76 -6.15 -14.11
C GLY A 104 -10.92 -7.29 -13.51
N VAL A 105 -11.10 -7.59 -12.22
CA VAL A 105 -10.36 -8.65 -11.51
C VAL A 105 -11.08 -9.98 -11.68
N THR A 106 -10.34 -10.99 -12.12
CA THR A 106 -10.85 -12.33 -12.44
C THR A 106 -10.21 -13.44 -11.62
N ASP A 107 -9.02 -13.21 -11.07
CA ASP A 107 -8.29 -14.15 -10.25
C ASP A 107 -7.76 -13.45 -8.99
N LEU A 108 -8.13 -13.95 -7.81
CA LEU A 108 -7.66 -13.41 -6.53
C LEU A 108 -6.38 -14.11 -6.03
N LEU A 109 -5.94 -15.20 -6.67
CA LEU A 109 -4.64 -15.82 -6.41
C LEU A 109 -3.53 -15.18 -7.24
N ASP A 110 -3.88 -14.41 -8.27
CA ASP A 110 -2.96 -13.45 -8.88
C ASP A 110 -2.70 -12.30 -7.87
N PRO A 111 -1.47 -12.15 -7.36
CA PRO A 111 -1.15 -11.15 -6.35
C PRO A 111 -1.38 -9.71 -6.85
N TYR A 112 -1.14 -9.42 -8.13
CA TYR A 112 -1.32 -8.08 -8.68
C TYR A 112 -2.81 -7.71 -8.66
N GLN A 113 -3.67 -8.63 -9.07
CA GLN A 113 -5.12 -8.44 -9.02
C GLN A 113 -5.68 -8.39 -7.59
N ASN A 114 -5.16 -9.23 -6.69
CA ASN A 114 -5.58 -9.26 -5.29
C ASN A 114 -5.37 -7.89 -4.60
N ILE A 115 -4.20 -7.28 -4.82
CA ILE A 115 -3.85 -5.96 -4.29
C ILE A 115 -4.80 -4.87 -4.78
N ILE A 116 -5.23 -4.91 -6.05
CA ILE A 116 -6.19 -3.95 -6.61
C ILE A 116 -7.50 -3.99 -5.83
N VAL A 117 -8.02 -5.19 -5.52
CA VAL A 117 -9.28 -5.34 -4.78
C VAL A 117 -9.12 -4.92 -3.32
N GLY A 118 -8.06 -5.37 -2.65
CA GLY A 118 -7.82 -5.04 -1.25
C GLY A 118 -7.57 -3.54 -1.02
N ALA A 119 -6.83 -2.88 -1.90
CA ALA A 119 -6.62 -1.43 -1.85
C ALA A 119 -7.91 -0.64 -2.11
N ASP A 120 -8.77 -1.07 -3.04
CA ASP A 120 -10.06 -0.42 -3.30
C ASP A 120 -11.03 -0.58 -2.10
N ILE A 121 -10.96 -1.69 -1.35
CA ILE A 121 -11.68 -1.84 -0.07
C ILE A 121 -11.14 -0.86 0.97
N LEU A 122 -9.81 -0.82 1.17
CA LEU A 122 -9.20 0.09 2.14
C LEU A 122 -9.49 1.55 1.80
N LYS A 123 -9.48 1.94 0.53
CA LYS A 123 -9.90 3.28 0.09
C LYS A 123 -11.33 3.62 0.50
N GLU A 124 -12.27 2.71 0.25
CA GLU A 124 -13.66 2.94 0.64
C GLU A 124 -13.78 3.13 2.15
N LEU A 125 -13.10 2.31 2.95
CA LEU A 125 -13.13 2.39 4.40
C LEU A 125 -12.44 3.67 4.91
N SER A 126 -11.25 3.99 4.41
CA SER A 126 -10.50 5.20 4.78
C SER A 126 -11.23 6.48 4.37
N SER A 127 -12.02 6.47 3.30
CA SER A 127 -12.82 7.63 2.85
C SER A 127 -13.88 8.08 3.86
N LYS A 128 -14.16 7.28 4.89
CA LYS A 128 -15.07 7.64 5.98
C LYS A 128 -14.41 8.53 7.04
N GLU A 129 -13.10 8.76 6.94
CA GLU A 129 -12.33 9.67 7.81
C GLU A 129 -12.43 9.33 9.32
N LYS A 130 -12.63 8.06 9.66
CA LYS A 130 -12.71 7.56 11.05
C LYS A 130 -11.36 7.13 11.65
N GLY A 131 -10.27 7.30 10.91
CA GLY A 131 -8.90 6.95 11.31
C GLY A 131 -8.46 5.54 10.90
N ASP A 132 -7.15 5.29 11.01
CA ASP A 132 -6.52 4.05 10.56
C ASP A 132 -6.97 2.83 11.37
N ASP A 133 -7.07 2.96 12.70
CA ASP A 133 -7.51 1.85 13.56
C ASP A 133 -8.93 1.40 13.18
N TRP A 134 -9.84 2.35 12.97
CA TRP A 134 -11.19 2.04 12.51
C TRP A 134 -11.18 1.38 11.13
N THR A 135 -10.37 1.89 10.20
CA THR A 135 -10.22 1.31 8.85
C THR A 135 -9.78 -0.15 8.91
N ILE A 136 -8.76 -0.45 9.73
CA ILE A 136 -8.20 -1.79 9.87
C ILE A 136 -9.21 -2.74 10.55
N MET A 137 -9.93 -2.27 11.58
CA MET A 137 -11.01 -3.04 12.20
C MET A 137 -12.13 -3.35 11.21
N ALA A 138 -12.56 -2.34 10.44
CA ALA A 138 -13.63 -2.48 9.47
C ALA A 138 -13.25 -3.42 8.32
N TYR A 139 -11.97 -3.45 7.92
CA TYR A 139 -11.47 -4.39 6.94
C TYR A 139 -11.65 -5.85 7.40
N ASN A 140 -11.33 -6.14 8.67
CA ASN A 140 -11.38 -7.49 9.21
C ASN A 140 -12.78 -7.97 9.62
N GLY A 141 -13.55 -7.12 10.31
CA GLY A 141 -14.84 -7.52 10.90
C GLY A 141 -16.04 -6.71 10.45
N GLY A 142 -15.87 -5.81 9.48
CA GLY A 142 -16.93 -4.95 8.97
C GLY A 142 -17.14 -3.68 9.81
N GLU A 143 -17.83 -2.72 9.21
CA GLU A 143 -18.00 -1.37 9.76
C GLU A 143 -18.74 -1.35 11.10
N GLN A 144 -19.75 -2.21 11.27
CA GLN A 144 -20.52 -2.26 12.52
C GLN A 144 -19.62 -2.59 13.72
N MET A 145 -18.76 -3.60 13.58
CA MET A 145 -17.81 -3.98 14.63
C MET A 145 -16.82 -2.84 14.91
N ALA A 146 -16.32 -2.20 13.85
CA ALA A 146 -15.40 -1.08 13.99
C ALA A 146 -16.05 0.13 14.68
N ASP A 147 -17.31 0.43 14.37
CA ASP A 147 -18.11 1.48 15.03
C ASP A 147 -18.31 1.16 16.52
N GLU A 148 -18.72 -0.06 16.85
CA GLU A 148 -18.88 -0.50 18.25
C GLU A 148 -17.57 -0.36 19.05
N HIS A 149 -16.43 -0.74 18.47
CA HIS A 149 -15.14 -0.58 19.13
C HIS A 149 -14.72 0.89 19.30
N ALA A 150 -14.91 1.71 18.27
CA ALA A 150 -14.55 3.13 18.30
C ALA A 150 -15.41 3.94 19.28
N GLU A 151 -16.72 3.66 19.34
CA GLU A 151 -17.63 4.29 20.31
C GLU A 151 -17.24 3.99 21.76
N ASN A 152 -16.70 2.78 22.00
CA ASN A 152 -16.21 2.36 23.31
C ASN A 152 -14.75 2.78 23.59
N GLY A 153 -14.06 3.42 22.63
CA GLY A 153 -12.66 3.81 22.77
C GLY A 153 -11.70 2.62 22.86
N THR A 154 -12.02 1.52 22.17
CA THR A 154 -11.24 0.27 22.19
C THR A 154 -10.76 -0.10 20.78
N THR A 155 -9.76 -1.00 20.70
CA THR A 155 -9.28 -1.62 19.47
C THR A 155 -9.50 -3.13 19.50
N THR A 156 -9.31 -3.79 18.36
CA THR A 156 -9.28 -5.26 18.29
C THR A 156 -7.85 -5.77 18.29
N SER A 157 -7.67 -7.03 18.71
CA SER A 157 -6.37 -7.73 18.58
C SER A 157 -5.88 -7.84 17.14
N TYR A 158 -6.81 -7.80 16.16
CA TYR A 158 -6.46 -7.75 14.75
C TYR A 158 -5.77 -6.41 14.42
N ALA A 159 -6.42 -5.29 14.76
CA ALA A 159 -5.87 -3.96 14.50
C ALA A 159 -4.56 -3.70 15.24
N ASP A 160 -4.46 -4.10 16.51
CA ASP A 160 -3.21 -4.00 17.27
C ASP A 160 -2.07 -4.78 16.60
N GLY A 161 -2.38 -5.98 16.07
CA GLY A 161 -1.42 -6.80 15.34
C GLY A 161 -0.95 -6.15 14.04
N VAL A 162 -1.87 -5.61 13.24
CA VAL A 162 -1.53 -4.90 12.00
C VAL A 162 -0.67 -3.67 12.31
N ASN A 163 -1.01 -2.89 13.34
CA ASN A 163 -0.23 -1.70 13.71
C ASN A 163 1.18 -2.06 14.20
N ALA A 164 1.33 -3.14 14.98
CA ALA A 164 2.65 -3.62 15.39
C ALA A 164 3.51 -4.06 14.20
N ILE A 165 2.92 -4.76 13.22
CA ILE A 165 3.58 -5.13 11.96
C ILE A 165 3.97 -3.88 11.17
N ARG A 166 3.06 -2.92 11.05
CA ARG A 166 3.27 -1.66 10.31
C ARG A 166 4.44 -0.86 10.88
N GLU A 167 4.55 -0.77 12.20
CA GLU A 167 5.70 -0.12 12.86
C GLU A 167 7.00 -0.88 12.59
N ARG A 168 6.99 -2.21 12.59
CA ARG A 168 8.18 -3.00 12.22
C ARG A 168 8.60 -2.73 10.77
N ILE A 169 7.65 -2.69 9.85
CA ILE A 169 7.89 -2.43 8.41
C ILE A 169 8.43 -1.02 8.19
N ARG A 170 7.88 0.00 8.86
CA ARG A 170 8.39 1.38 8.78
C ARG A 170 9.86 1.48 9.18
N ASN A 171 10.29 0.66 10.14
CA ASN A 171 11.67 0.61 10.61
C ASN A 171 12.60 -0.24 9.72
N SER A 172 12.07 -0.96 8.73
CA SER A 172 12.86 -1.76 7.78
C SER A 172 13.01 -1.14 6.39
N ALA A 173 12.47 0.08 6.19
CA ALA A 173 12.53 0.78 4.91
C ALA A 173 13.97 1.06 4.46
N TYR A 174 14.28 0.75 3.20
CA TYR A 174 15.56 1.03 2.57
C TYR A 174 15.36 1.65 1.18
N LYS A 175 16.43 2.21 0.61
CA LYS A 175 16.42 2.80 -0.72
C LYS A 175 17.37 2.03 -1.63
N ASP A 176 16.97 1.85 -2.89
CA ASP A 176 17.81 1.25 -3.94
C ASP A 176 18.87 2.21 -4.51
#